data_AF-A0A256FC95-F1
#
_entry.id   AF-A0A256FC95-F1
#
_cell.length_a   1.000
_cell.length_b   1.000
_cell.length_c   1.000
_cell.angle_alpha   90.00
_cell.angle_beta   90.00
_cell.angle_gamma   90.00
#
_symmetry.space_group_name_H-M   'P 1'
#
loop_
_entity.id
_entity.type
_entity.pdbx_description
1 polymer ?
#
loop_
_entity_poly.entity_id
_entity_poly.type
_entity_poly.pdbx_seq_one_letter_code
_entity_poly.pdbx_strand_id
1 'polypeptide(L)'
;MSAQHAVAVSLLWGRADLEAFSDQAVQDPQLKDLASKLSFVDDLSFTFEAVEVCLSLNDGRKLVRRIDAAKGGLDHPMTDADLVVKFRAQIGWRGIDLDADELITFLEAIEDAADGAAFLAMTRDTTDMNGRAT
;
A
#
# COMPACT_ATOMS: atom_id res chain seq x y z
N MET A 1 -5.43 -11.92 -5.00
CA MET A 1 -4.58 -10.78 -5.43
C MET A 1 -4.16 -11.02 -6.88
N SER A 2 -4.15 -10.00 -7.72
CA SER A 2 -3.79 -10.10 -9.16
C SER A 2 -2.55 -9.25 -9.42
N ALA A 3 -1.46 -9.87 -9.88
CA ALA A 3 -0.23 -9.17 -10.24
C ALA A 3 -0.44 -8.29 -11.48
N GLN A 4 -1.27 -8.74 -12.42
CA GLN A 4 -1.65 -8.01 -13.63
C GLN A 4 -2.28 -6.65 -13.26
N HIS A 5 -3.25 -6.68 -12.33
CA HIS A 5 -3.90 -5.46 -11.87
C HIS A 5 -2.93 -4.54 -11.13
N ALA A 6 -2.12 -5.10 -10.23
CA ALA A 6 -1.12 -4.34 -9.46
C ALA A 6 -0.10 -3.62 -10.37
N VAL A 7 0.39 -4.29 -11.41
CA VAL A 7 1.29 -3.67 -12.41
C VAL A 7 0.55 -2.59 -13.20
N ALA A 8 -0.68 -2.86 -13.64
CA ALA A 8 -1.46 -1.89 -14.41
C ALA A 8 -1.75 -0.60 -13.62
N VAL A 9 -2.20 -0.69 -12.36
CA VAL A 9 -2.44 0.50 -11.52
C VAL A 9 -1.15 1.25 -11.22
N SER A 10 -0.06 0.54 -10.97
CA SER A 10 1.23 1.16 -10.68
C SER A 10 1.75 1.95 -11.89
N LEU A 11 1.60 1.41 -13.10
CA LEU A 11 2.05 2.09 -14.33
C LEU A 11 1.12 3.22 -14.77
N LEU A 12 -0.20 3.04 -14.67
CA LEU A 12 -1.17 4.02 -15.15
C LEU A 12 -1.40 5.16 -14.17
N TRP A 13 -1.44 4.85 -12.87
CA TRP A 13 -1.78 5.82 -11.81
C TRP A 13 -0.59 6.23 -10.96
N GLY A 14 0.55 5.55 -11.09
CA GLY A 14 1.74 5.83 -10.28
C GLY A 14 1.58 5.44 -8.80
N ARG A 15 0.53 4.69 -8.45
CA ARG A 15 0.20 4.27 -7.07
C ARG A 15 -0.48 2.91 -7.06
N ALA A 16 -0.35 2.20 -5.94
CA ALA A 16 -0.99 0.93 -5.66
C ALA A 16 -1.49 0.88 -4.20
N ASP A 17 -2.25 1.90 -3.80
CA ASP A 17 -2.87 2.02 -2.48
C ASP A 17 -4.24 1.31 -2.42
N LEU A 18 -4.94 1.42 -1.29
CA LEU A 18 -6.19 0.69 -1.05
C LEU A 18 -7.29 1.05 -2.06
N GLU A 19 -7.37 2.30 -2.47
CA GLU A 19 -8.32 2.75 -3.50
C GLU A 19 -8.04 2.09 -4.85
N ALA A 20 -6.76 1.87 -5.19
CA ALA A 20 -6.35 1.19 -6.41
C ALA A 20 -6.80 -0.27 -6.51
N PHE A 21 -7.23 -0.87 -5.40
CA PHE A 21 -7.79 -2.23 -5.36
C PHE A 21 -9.29 -2.26 -5.05
N SER A 22 -9.99 -1.13 -5.13
CA SER A 22 -11.45 -1.08 -5.04
C SER A 22 -12.14 -1.79 -6.20
N ASP A 23 -13.40 -2.19 -6.02
CA ASP A 23 -14.22 -2.78 -7.09
C ASP A 23 -14.33 -1.84 -8.30
N GLN A 24 -14.42 -0.53 -8.06
CA GLN A 24 -14.44 0.47 -9.12
C GLN A 24 -13.14 0.44 -9.93
N ALA A 25 -11.98 0.39 -9.27
CA ALA A 25 -10.70 0.29 -9.96
C ALA A 25 -10.58 -1.00 -10.78
N VAL A 26 -11.05 -2.14 -10.25
CA VAL A 26 -11.06 -3.41 -10.99
C VAL A 26 -11.92 -3.33 -12.25
N GLN A 27 -12.98 -2.51 -12.26
CA GLN A 27 -13.83 -2.34 -13.42
C GLN A 27 -13.31 -1.34 -14.45
N ASP A 28 -12.27 -0.56 -14.15
CA ASP A 28 -11.74 0.48 -15.04
C ASP A 28 -11.26 -0.13 -16.38
N PRO A 29 -11.83 0.31 -17.51
CA PRO A 29 -11.46 -0.22 -18.82
C PRO A 29 -10.02 0.08 -19.23
N GLN A 30 -9.40 1.19 -18.77
CA GLN A 30 -8.01 1.53 -19.08
C GLN A 30 -7.03 0.59 -18.37
N LEU A 31 -7.34 0.22 -17.12
CA LEU A 31 -6.57 -0.77 -16.38
C LEU A 31 -6.67 -2.15 -17.02
N LYS A 32 -7.88 -2.55 -17.46
CA LYS A 32 -8.09 -3.80 -18.20
C LYS A 32 -7.33 -3.83 -19.53
N ASP A 33 -7.35 -2.73 -20.30
CA ASP A 33 -6.60 -2.61 -21.55
C ASP A 33 -5.10 -2.74 -21.32
N LEU A 34 -4.54 -2.04 -20.31
CA LEU A 34 -3.13 -2.15 -19.98
C LEU A 34 -2.76 -3.56 -19.47
N ALA A 35 -3.58 -4.13 -18.59
CA ALA A 35 -3.39 -5.49 -18.07
C ALA A 35 -3.37 -6.54 -19.19
N SER A 36 -4.17 -6.35 -20.26
CA SER A 36 -4.20 -7.25 -21.41
C SER A 36 -2.89 -7.30 -22.21
N LYS A 37 -2.03 -6.27 -22.05
CA LYS A 37 -0.72 -6.15 -22.72
C LYS A 37 0.41 -6.74 -21.89
N LEU A 38 0.15 -7.15 -20.65
CA LEU A 38 1.16 -7.70 -19.75
C LEU A 38 1.46 -9.16 -20.08
N SER A 39 2.73 -9.52 -20.02
CA SER A 39 3.20 -10.89 -20.05
C SER A 39 4.09 -11.14 -18.84
N PHE A 40 3.88 -12.26 -18.16
CA PHE A 40 4.67 -12.68 -17.01
C PHE A 40 5.55 -13.84 -17.45
N VAL A 41 6.82 -13.75 -17.12
CA VAL A 41 7.83 -14.76 -17.46
C VAL A 41 8.46 -15.21 -16.15
N ASP A 42 8.31 -16.49 -15.84
CA ASP A 42 8.98 -17.09 -14.68
C ASP A 42 10.44 -17.38 -15.05
N ASP A 43 11.36 -16.81 -14.27
CA ASP A 43 12.80 -17.02 -14.43
C ASP A 43 13.39 -17.55 -13.11
N LEU A 44 13.87 -18.79 -13.14
CA LEU A 44 14.42 -19.47 -11.96
C LEU A 44 15.71 -18.84 -11.43
N SER A 45 16.34 -17.92 -12.17
CA SER A 45 17.49 -17.15 -11.69
C SER A 45 17.10 -16.00 -10.76
N PHE A 46 15.83 -15.63 -10.70
CA PHE A 46 15.32 -14.60 -9.80
C PHE A 46 15.02 -15.19 -8.43
N THR A 47 15.36 -14.44 -7.38
CA THR A 47 14.86 -14.74 -6.04
C THR A 47 13.37 -14.44 -5.98
N PHE A 48 12.68 -14.99 -4.98
CA PHE A 48 11.25 -14.74 -4.78
C PHE A 48 10.89 -13.25 -4.61
N GLU A 49 11.84 -12.43 -4.14
CA GLU A 49 11.64 -11.00 -3.90
C GLU A 49 12.04 -10.11 -5.08
N ALA A 50 12.76 -10.66 -6.07
CA ALA A 50 13.26 -9.91 -7.21
C ALA A 50 12.24 -9.85 -8.35
N VAL A 51 12.21 -8.73 -9.07
CA VAL A 51 11.39 -8.57 -10.28
C VAL A 51 12.07 -7.63 -11.26
N GLU A 52 11.94 -7.92 -12.55
CA GLU A 52 12.29 -7.01 -13.63
C GLU A 52 11.03 -6.65 -14.44
N VAL A 53 10.87 -5.35 -14.71
CA VAL A 53 9.83 -4.82 -15.59
C VAL A 53 10.50 -4.27 -16.84
N CYS A 54 10.11 -4.82 -18.00
CA CYS A 54 10.53 -4.33 -19.32
C CYS A 54 9.32 -3.76 -20.07
N LEU A 55 9.34 -2.46 -20.36
CA LEU A 55 8.35 -1.78 -21.19
C LEU A 55 8.88 -1.67 -22.61
N SER A 56 8.16 -2.25 -23.58
CA SER A 56 8.43 -2.02 -25.01
C SER A 56 7.52 -0.91 -25.52
N LEU A 57 8.11 0.18 -25.98
CA LEU A 57 7.40 1.36 -26.47
C LEU A 57 7.12 1.26 -27.97
N ASN A 58 6.12 2.00 -28.44
CA ASN A 58 5.69 2.00 -29.85
C ASN A 58 6.78 2.50 -30.82
N ASP A 59 7.75 3.27 -30.33
CA ASP A 59 8.91 3.74 -31.11
C ASP A 59 10.06 2.70 -31.14
N GLY A 60 9.84 1.51 -30.59
CA GLY A 60 10.80 0.42 -30.53
C GLY A 60 11.77 0.48 -29.35
N ARG A 61 11.76 1.55 -28.54
CA ARG A 61 12.60 1.63 -27.33
C ARG A 61 12.14 0.64 -26.27
N LYS A 62 13.10 0.22 -25.44
CA LYS A 62 12.85 -0.60 -24.25
C LYS A 62 13.29 0.15 -23.00
N LEU A 63 12.41 0.21 -22.00
CA LEU A 63 12.73 0.70 -20.66
C LEU A 63 12.74 -0.49 -19.73
N VAL A 64 13.86 -0.75 -19.08
CA VAL A 64 14.04 -1.90 -18.19
C VAL A 64 14.36 -1.42 -16.79
N ARG A 65 13.66 -1.97 -15.80
CA ARG A 65 13.94 -1.72 -14.39
C ARG A 65 13.85 -3.02 -13.61
N ARG A 66 14.93 -3.34 -12.89
CA ARG A 66 14.99 -4.45 -11.95
C ARG A 66 15.07 -3.92 -10.52
N ILE A 67 14.43 -4.63 -9.61
CA ILE A 67 14.64 -4.54 -8.16
C ILE A 67 14.91 -5.96 -7.64
N ASP A 68 15.78 -6.08 -6.65
CA ASP A 68 16.08 -7.36 -6.01
C ASP A 68 15.27 -7.59 -4.73
N ALA A 69 14.75 -6.51 -4.13
CA ALA A 69 13.88 -6.55 -2.96
C ALA A 69 12.85 -5.41 -3.02
N ALA A 70 11.62 -5.70 -2.57
CA ALA A 70 10.54 -4.72 -2.50
C ALA A 70 10.63 -3.87 -1.23
N LYS A 71 10.20 -2.60 -1.32
CA LYS A 71 10.11 -1.71 -0.15
C LYS A 71 9.13 -2.26 0.89
N GLY A 72 9.57 -2.28 2.14
CA GLY A 72 8.88 -2.88 3.27
C GLY A 72 9.34 -4.30 3.62
N GLY A 73 10.20 -4.92 2.81
CA GLY A 73 10.86 -6.19 3.15
C GLY A 73 12.04 -5.99 4.12
N LEU A 74 12.62 -7.10 4.59
CA LEU A 74 13.79 -7.06 5.49
C LEU A 74 15.01 -6.41 4.84
N ASP A 75 15.23 -6.69 3.55
CA ASP A 75 16.37 -6.16 2.79
C ASP A 75 16.17 -4.71 2.32
N HIS A 76 14.92 -4.23 2.30
CA HIS A 76 14.58 -2.85 1.96
C HIS A 76 13.44 -2.33 2.84
N PRO A 77 13.70 -2.09 4.15
CA PRO A 77 12.66 -1.70 5.09
C PRO A 77 12.09 -0.31 4.75
N MET A 78 10.85 -0.08 5.15
CA MET A 78 10.27 1.27 5.15
C MET A 78 10.98 2.13 6.20
N THR A 79 11.19 3.41 5.87
CA THR A 79 11.65 4.39 6.88
C THR A 79 10.50 4.75 7.81
N ASP A 80 10.79 5.33 8.97
CA ASP A 80 9.74 5.82 9.89
C ASP A 80 8.80 6.82 9.20
N ALA A 81 9.35 7.70 8.37
CA ALA A 81 8.56 8.63 7.56
C ALA A 81 7.59 7.92 6.60
N ASP A 82 8.02 6.80 6.01
CA ASP A 82 7.13 5.98 5.16
C ASP A 82 6.02 5.31 5.98
N LEU A 83 6.37 4.79 7.17
CA LEU A 83 5.42 4.15 8.08
C LEU A 83 4.37 5.14 8.57
N VAL A 84 4.78 6.36 8.92
CA VAL A 84 3.90 7.47 9.30
C VAL A 84 2.90 7.82 8.19
N VAL A 85 3.39 7.98 6.95
CA VAL A 85 2.51 8.25 5.80
C VAL A 85 1.53 7.09 5.58
N LYS A 86 2.01 5.85 5.66
CA LYS A 86 1.17 4.65 5.52
C LYS A 86 0.11 4.55 6.62
N PHE A 87 0.46 4.83 7.86
CA PHE A 87 -0.44 4.77 9.01
C PHE A 87 -1.60 5.76 8.85
N ARG A 88 -1.30 7.03 8.54
CA ARG A 88 -2.30 8.06 8.24
C ARG A 88 -3.24 7.65 7.11
N ALA A 89 -2.69 7.12 6.02
CA ALA A 89 -3.48 6.68 4.87
C ALA A 89 -4.45 5.53 5.24
N GLN A 90 -4.04 4.61 6.11
CA GLN A 90 -4.90 3.51 6.56
C GLN A 90 -6.05 3.97 7.46
N ILE A 91 -5.81 4.92 8.38
CA ILE A 91 -6.86 5.53 9.20
C ILE A 91 -7.84 6.28 8.30
N GLY A 92 -7.33 7.14 7.42
CA GLY A 92 -8.15 7.90 6.48
C GLY A 92 -9.00 7.01 5.57
N TRP A 93 -8.43 5.91 5.05
CA TRP A 93 -9.18 4.94 4.24
C TRP A 93 -10.29 4.23 5.02
N ARG A 94 -10.07 3.94 6.30
CA ARG A 94 -11.08 3.31 7.16
C ARG A 94 -12.24 4.26 7.48
N GLY A 95 -12.02 5.57 7.41
CA GLY A 95 -13.03 6.57 7.77
C GLY A 95 -13.40 6.54 9.25
N ILE A 96 -12.49 6.07 10.12
CA ILE A 96 -12.64 6.08 11.57
C ILE A 96 -12.19 7.44 12.12
N ASP A 97 -12.90 7.93 13.13
CA ASP A 97 -12.59 9.21 13.79
C ASP A 97 -11.48 9.01 14.83
N LEU A 98 -10.26 8.78 14.35
CA LEU A 98 -9.06 8.68 15.17
C LEU A 98 -8.03 9.72 14.71
N ASP A 99 -7.41 10.40 15.67
CA ASP A 99 -6.28 11.29 15.38
C ASP A 99 -5.01 10.46 15.12
N ALA A 100 -4.66 10.31 13.84
CA ALA A 100 -3.49 9.57 13.42
C ALA A 100 -2.19 10.17 13.96
N ASP A 101 -2.10 11.49 14.09
CA ASP A 101 -0.89 12.18 14.54
C ASP A 101 -0.69 12.03 16.05
N GLU A 102 -1.78 12.08 16.82
CA GLU A 102 -1.74 11.80 18.26
C GLU A 102 -1.31 10.34 18.52
N LEU A 103 -1.85 9.39 17.77
CA LEU A 103 -1.49 7.98 17.87
C LEU A 103 -0.02 7.72 17.51
N ILE A 104 0.49 8.36 16.44
CA ILE A 104 1.90 8.26 16.05
C ILE A 104 2.80 8.83 17.15
N THR A 105 2.46 10.01 17.66
CA THR A 105 3.23 10.66 18.74
C THR A 105 3.29 9.77 19.99
N PHE A 106 2.18 9.11 20.34
CA PHE A 106 2.17 8.16 21.46
C PHE A 106 3.06 6.94 21.17
N LEU A 107 2.99 6.37 19.96
CA LEU A 107 3.81 5.22 19.56
C LEU A 107 5.31 5.53 19.62
N GLU A 108 5.72 6.75 19.27
CA GLU A 108 7.12 7.18 19.35
C GLU A 108 7.65 7.22 20.79
N ALA A 109 6.79 7.42 21.79
CA ALA A 109 7.14 7.47 23.21
C ALA A 109 6.68 6.24 24.01
N ILE A 110 6.20 5.19 23.34
CA ILE A 110 5.51 4.07 24.00
C ILE A 110 6.40 3.28 24.96
N GLU A 111 7.71 3.22 24.69
CA GLU A 111 8.67 2.53 25.54
C GLU A 111 8.84 3.18 26.92
N ASP A 112 8.59 4.49 27.00
CA ASP A 112 8.66 5.28 28.23
C ASP A 112 7.28 5.45 28.90
N ALA A 113 6.21 4.96 28.26
CA ALA A 113 4.86 5.12 28.76
C ALA A 113 4.66 4.31 30.06
N ALA A 114 4.13 4.97 31.10
CA ALA A 114 3.82 4.33 32.37
C ALA A 114 2.72 3.26 32.25
N ASP A 115 1.85 3.38 31.25
CA ASP A 115 0.76 2.44 30.95
C ASP A 115 0.55 2.28 29.45
N GLY A 116 0.91 1.12 28.90
CA GLY A 116 0.68 0.79 27.49
C GLY A 116 -0.81 0.64 27.13
N ALA A 117 -1.70 0.43 28.11
CA ALA A 117 -3.13 0.37 27.86
C ALA A 117 -3.71 1.72 27.43
N ALA A 118 -3.03 2.84 27.72
CA ALA A 118 -3.43 4.17 27.28
C ALA A 118 -3.49 4.26 25.74
N PHE A 119 -2.53 3.68 25.03
CA PHE A 119 -2.56 3.60 23.56
C PHE A 119 -3.81 2.87 23.06
N LEU A 120 -4.12 1.72 23.66
CA LEU A 120 -5.29 0.92 23.27
C LEU A 120 -6.59 1.68 23.49
N ALA A 121 -6.67 2.53 24.53
CA ALA A 121 -7.84 3.37 24.77
C ALA A 121 -8.01 4.43 23.67
N MET A 122 -6.92 5.03 23.17
CA MET A 122 -6.94 5.99 22.08
C MET A 122 -7.39 5.38 20.75
N THR A 123 -7.16 4.08 20.53
CA THR A 123 -7.57 3.41 19.29
C THR A 123 -9.05 2.99 19.25
N ARG A 124 -9.84 3.29 20.30
CA ARG A 124 -11.26 2.92 20.35
C ARG A 124 -12.08 3.94 19.58
N ASP A 125 -12.83 3.46 18.60
CA ASP A 125 -13.85 4.26 17.93
C ASP A 125 -14.98 4.57 18.92
N THR A 126 -15.04 5.81 19.43
CA THR A 126 -16.08 6.22 20.38
C THR A 126 -17.45 6.43 19.73
N THR A 127 -17.56 6.29 18.42
CA THR A 127 -18.81 6.48 17.68
C THR A 127 -19.89 5.45 18.06
N ASP A 128 -19.49 4.26 18.55
CA ASP A 128 -20.42 3.23 19.02
C ASP A 128 -21.02 3.51 20.42
N MET A 129 -20.57 4.53 21.16
CA MET A 129 -21.12 4.86 22.49
C MET A 129 -22.22 5.93 22.48
N ASN A 130 -22.43 6.65 21.36
CA ASN A 130 -23.40 7.77 21.28
C ASN A 130 -24.48 7.63 20.18
N GLY A 131 -24.77 6.40 19.77
CA GLY A 131 -26.07 6.03 19.22
C GLY A 131 -26.19 6.02 17.70
N ARG A 132 -26.59 4.85 17.19
CA ARG A 132 -27.69 4.73 16.22
C ARG A 132 -28.41 3.40 16.37
N ALA A 133 -29.74 3.51 16.40
CA ALA A 133 -30.69 2.43 16.28
C ALA A 133 -30.55 1.72 14.92
N THR A 134 -31.00 0.46 14.91
CA THR A 134 -31.25 -0.44 13.77
C THR A 134 -31.57 0.22 12.44
#